data_AF-A0A3D4WX34-F1
#
_entry.id   AF-A0A3D4WX34-F1
#
_cell.length_a   1.000
_cell.length_b   1.000
_cell.length_c   1.000
_cell.angle_alpha   90.00
_cell.angle_beta   90.00
_cell.angle_gamma   90.00
#
_symmetry.space_group_name_H-M   'P 1'
#
loop_
_entity.id
_entity.type
_entity.pdbx_description
1 polymer ?
#
loop_
_entity_poly.entity_id
_entity_poly.type
_entity_poly.pdbx_seq_one_letter_code
_entity_poly.pdbx_strand_id
1 'polypeptide(L)'
;GAVASCRWCARPAAGFVCPACGGRRLRAAITGVRRTAEELGRALPDVPVWTSGGEKVLDQVPAGPALVLATPGAEPVADDGYGAVLLLDAWALLTRVDLRAGEEAARRWFQAAALARPASRGGRVVVVADGSLTQVQALIRWDPGWLAERELSERRELGFPPVSQIASLTGAAAAVNELIEEAGIPAEAELLGPLPVGADQERMLVRVKRSA
;
A
#
# COMPACT_ATOMS: atom_id res chain seq x y z
N GLY A 1 -3.11 -23.28 -12.67
CA GLY A 1 -2.76 -22.15 -11.79
C GLY A 1 -3.09 -22.53 -10.36
N ALA A 2 -2.29 -22.11 -9.39
CA ALA A 2 -2.57 -22.37 -7.97
C ALA A 2 -3.89 -21.69 -7.54
N VAL A 3 -4.62 -22.30 -6.61
CA VAL A 3 -5.83 -21.69 -6.01
C VAL A 3 -5.39 -20.47 -5.20
N ALA A 4 -6.02 -19.32 -5.43
CA ALA A 4 -5.75 -18.14 -4.63
C ALA A 4 -6.09 -18.43 -3.15
N SER A 5 -5.21 -18.05 -2.22
CA SER A 5 -5.41 -18.22 -0.78
C SER A 5 -5.26 -16.90 -0.05
N CYS A 6 -5.98 -16.76 1.06
CA CYS A 6 -5.79 -15.65 1.97
C CYS A 6 -4.35 -15.70 2.53
N ARG A 7 -3.56 -14.65 2.31
CA ARG A 7 -2.17 -14.59 2.80
C ARG A 7 -2.07 -14.47 4.33
N TRP A 8 -3.18 -14.19 5.01
CA TRP A 8 -3.24 -14.06 6.45
C TRP A 8 -3.58 -15.37 7.14
N CYS A 9 -4.68 -16.03 6.74
CA CYS A 9 -5.19 -17.24 7.40
C CYS A 9 -5.07 -18.50 6.56
N ALA A 10 -4.36 -18.45 5.43
CA ALA A 10 -4.18 -19.53 4.46
C ALA A 10 -5.49 -20.11 3.85
N ARG A 11 -6.66 -19.57 4.18
CA ARG A 11 -7.95 -20.06 3.68
C ARG A 11 -7.97 -20.02 2.14
N PRO A 12 -8.21 -21.15 1.46
CA PRO A 12 -8.27 -21.18 0.01
C PRO A 12 -9.57 -20.52 -0.50
N ALA A 13 -9.47 -19.74 -1.56
CA ALA A 13 -10.60 -19.22 -2.33
C ALA A 13 -11.04 -20.24 -3.40
N ALA A 14 -11.35 -21.46 -2.96
CA ALA A 14 -11.84 -22.51 -3.85
C ALA A 14 -13.23 -22.13 -4.38
N GLY A 15 -13.41 -22.13 -5.69
CA GLY A 15 -14.71 -21.85 -6.32
C GLY A 15 -15.10 -20.36 -6.36
N PHE A 16 -14.15 -19.44 -6.57
CA PHE A 16 -14.44 -18.01 -6.73
C PHE A 16 -15.59 -17.74 -7.73
N VAL A 17 -16.56 -16.93 -7.27
CA VAL A 17 -17.63 -16.35 -8.07
C VAL A 17 -17.70 -14.86 -7.70
N CYS A 18 -17.59 -13.98 -8.70
CA CYS A 18 -17.72 -12.55 -8.47
C CYS A 18 -19.14 -12.22 -7.96
N PRO A 19 -19.30 -11.59 -6.78
CA PRO A 19 -20.63 -11.30 -6.23
C PRO A 19 -21.38 -10.23 -7.06
N ALA A 20 -20.67 -9.44 -7.86
CA ALA A 20 -21.28 -8.40 -8.69
C ALA A 20 -21.76 -8.90 -10.06
N CYS A 21 -21.09 -9.91 -10.65
CA CYS A 21 -21.39 -10.33 -12.03
C CYS A 21 -21.44 -11.85 -12.26
N GLY A 22 -21.21 -12.68 -11.24
CA GLY A 22 -21.22 -14.14 -11.37
C GLY A 22 -20.00 -14.75 -12.10
N GLY A 23 -19.05 -13.93 -12.54
CA GLY A 23 -17.85 -14.40 -13.25
C GLY A 23 -16.98 -15.31 -12.38
N ARG A 24 -16.44 -16.37 -12.99
CA ARG A 24 -15.61 -17.40 -12.32
C ARG A 24 -14.12 -17.33 -12.63
N ARG A 25 -13.70 -16.31 -13.39
CA ARG A 25 -12.30 -16.13 -13.82
C ARG A 25 -11.67 -15.02 -12.99
N LEU A 26 -10.48 -15.30 -12.44
CA LEU A 26 -9.59 -14.32 -11.84
C LEU A 26 -8.49 -13.98 -12.83
N ARG A 27 -8.17 -12.68 -12.97
CA ARG A 27 -7.01 -12.20 -13.73
C ARG A 27 -6.09 -11.43 -12.80
N ALA A 28 -4.78 -11.55 -12.99
CA ALA A 28 -3.84 -10.63 -12.35
C ALA A 28 -4.05 -9.23 -12.94
N ALA A 29 -4.28 -8.23 -12.08
CA ALA A 29 -4.65 -6.88 -12.50
C ALA A 29 -3.46 -5.91 -12.61
N ILE A 30 -2.24 -6.34 -12.27
CA ILE A 30 -1.07 -5.45 -12.28
C ILE A 30 -0.43 -5.45 -13.68
N THR A 31 -0.70 -4.41 -14.45
CA THR A 31 0.11 -4.03 -15.61
C THR A 31 1.23 -3.11 -15.14
N GLY A 32 2.49 -3.55 -15.20
CA GLY A 32 3.63 -2.75 -14.76
C GLY A 32 3.87 -1.48 -15.60
N VAL A 33 4.53 -0.48 -15.01
CA VAL A 33 4.80 0.87 -15.54
C VAL A 33 5.43 0.87 -16.95
N ARG A 34 6.22 -0.16 -17.27
CA ARG A 34 6.97 -0.24 -18.54
C ARG A 34 6.08 -0.34 -19.78
N ARG A 35 4.97 -1.07 -19.70
CA ARG A 35 4.03 -1.22 -20.83
C ARG A 35 3.23 0.07 -21.05
N THR A 36 2.91 0.76 -19.96
CA THR A 36 2.24 2.07 -19.97
C THR A 36 3.09 3.14 -20.64
N ALA A 37 4.41 3.13 -20.43
CA ALA A 37 5.32 4.06 -21.10
C ALA A 37 5.33 3.91 -22.62
N GLU A 38 5.40 2.66 -23.10
CA GLU A 38 5.40 2.33 -24.53
C GLU A 38 4.07 2.70 -25.21
N GLU A 39 2.94 2.61 -24.50
CA GLU A 39 1.62 3.00 -25.01
C GLU A 39 1.41 4.53 -24.99
N LEU A 40 1.82 5.21 -23.91
CA LEU A 40 1.71 6.66 -23.80
C LEU A 40 2.63 7.40 -24.77
N GLY A 41 3.83 6.87 -25.02
CA GLY A 41 4.73 7.42 -26.04
C GLY A 41 4.13 7.36 -27.46
N ARG A 42 3.29 6.36 -27.77
CA ARG A 42 2.57 6.31 -29.05
C ARG A 42 1.43 7.32 -29.13
N ALA A 43 0.78 7.60 -28.01
CA ALA A 43 -0.32 8.56 -27.94
C ALA A 43 0.17 10.02 -27.96
N LEU A 44 1.44 10.26 -27.60
CA LEU A 44 2.06 11.58 -27.48
C LEU A 44 3.44 11.62 -28.17
N PRO A 45 3.49 11.53 -29.52
CA PRO A 45 4.73 11.30 -30.26
C PRO A 45 5.78 12.42 -30.10
N ASP A 46 5.36 13.66 -29.86
CA ASP A 46 6.25 14.82 -29.73
C ASP A 46 6.56 15.21 -28.28
N VAL A 47 6.17 14.38 -27.30
CA VAL A 47 6.38 14.65 -25.87
C VAL A 47 7.45 13.71 -25.32
N PRO A 48 8.58 14.23 -24.80
CA PRO A 48 9.58 13.41 -24.11
C PRO A 48 8.96 12.62 -22.95
N VAL A 49 9.22 11.31 -22.89
CA VAL A 49 8.75 10.43 -21.81
C VAL A 49 9.93 9.96 -20.97
N TRP A 50 9.95 10.31 -19.68
CA TRP A 50 10.91 9.84 -18.70
C TRP A 50 10.30 8.75 -17.84
N THR A 51 11.06 7.69 -17.56
CA THR A 51 10.65 6.63 -16.64
C THR A 51 11.57 6.61 -15.42
N SER A 52 11.00 6.62 -14.22
CA SER A 52 11.73 6.50 -12.96
C SER A 52 11.19 5.32 -12.12
N GLY A 53 12.06 4.37 -11.81
CA GLY A 53 11.73 3.17 -11.04
C GLY A 53 12.44 1.92 -11.56
N GLY A 54 12.44 0.85 -10.77
CA GLY A 54 13.14 -0.38 -11.10
C GLY A 54 14.66 -0.17 -11.15
N GLU A 55 15.25 -0.38 -12.33
CA GLU A 55 16.71 -0.33 -12.56
C GLU A 55 17.31 1.08 -12.45
N LYS A 56 16.52 2.12 -12.69
CA LYS A 56 16.99 3.51 -12.62
C LYS A 56 15.95 4.41 -11.96
N VAL A 57 16.34 4.99 -10.83
CA VAL A 57 15.59 6.06 -10.17
C VAL A 57 16.26 7.38 -10.56
N LEU A 58 15.44 8.33 -11.03
CA LEU A 58 15.90 9.68 -11.36
C LEU A 58 15.70 10.57 -10.13
N ASP A 59 16.70 11.40 -9.81
CA ASP A 59 16.56 12.41 -8.75
C ASP A 59 15.84 13.65 -9.27
N GLN A 60 16.17 14.06 -10.51
CA GLN A 60 15.64 15.26 -11.16
C GLN A 60 15.33 15.02 -12.63
N VAL A 61 14.44 15.84 -13.18
CA VAL A 61 14.13 15.90 -14.62
C VAL A 61 14.26 17.33 -15.15
N PRO A 62 14.66 17.52 -16.43
CA PRO A 62 14.75 18.84 -17.02
C PRO A 62 13.41 19.58 -17.03
N ALA A 63 13.46 20.91 -16.92
CA ALA A 63 12.29 21.76 -17.14
C ALA A 63 11.79 21.69 -18.59
N GLY A 64 10.48 21.84 -18.78
CA GLY A 64 9.83 21.88 -20.08
C GLY A 64 8.69 20.88 -20.24
N PRO A 65 8.06 20.83 -21.42
CA PRO A 65 7.00 19.87 -21.71
C PRO A 65 7.57 18.44 -21.74
N ALA A 66 7.18 17.62 -20.78
CA ALA A 66 7.55 16.21 -20.71
C ALA A 66 6.52 15.43 -19.89
N LEU A 67 6.47 14.12 -20.12
CA LEU A 67 5.74 13.16 -19.30
C LEU A 67 6.74 12.40 -18.43
N VAL A 68 6.45 12.26 -17.14
CA VAL A 68 7.25 11.46 -16.22
C VAL A 68 6.39 10.34 -15.66
N LEU A 69 6.84 9.11 -15.83
CA LEU A 69 6.22 7.90 -15.33
C LEU A 69 7.07 7.35 -14.19
N ALA A 70 6.59 7.54 -12.97
CA ALA A 70 7.30 7.13 -11.77
C ALA A 70 6.58 5.95 -11.10
N THR A 71 7.35 4.96 -10.67
CA THR A 71 6.88 4.00 -9.67
C THR A 71 6.66 4.75 -8.35
N PRO A 72 5.61 4.45 -7.56
CA PRO A 72 5.37 5.17 -6.31
C PRO A 72 6.62 5.26 -5.43
N GLY A 73 7.02 6.46 -5.01
CA GLY A 73 8.21 6.75 -4.22
C GLY A 73 9.51 6.95 -5.01
N ALA A 74 9.46 6.92 -6.35
CA ALA A 74 10.58 7.20 -7.25
C ALA A 74 10.34 8.45 -8.10
N GLU A 75 9.44 9.34 -7.67
CA GLU A 75 9.09 10.56 -8.39
C GLU A 75 10.26 11.57 -8.34
N PRO A 76 10.89 11.92 -9.49
CA PRO A 76 11.94 12.93 -9.51
C PRO A 76 11.36 14.32 -9.27
N VAL A 77 12.18 15.24 -8.77
CA VAL A 77 11.80 16.65 -8.70
C VAL A 77 12.02 17.34 -10.06
N ALA A 78 11.18 18.32 -10.37
CA ALA A 78 11.37 19.25 -11.50
C ALA A 78 11.55 20.65 -10.94
N ASP A 79 12.47 21.45 -11.49
CA ASP A 79 12.87 22.76 -10.93
C ASP A 79 11.68 23.70 -10.66
N ASP A 80 10.70 23.72 -11.56
CA ASP A 80 9.47 24.52 -11.43
C ASP A 80 8.25 23.73 -10.93
N GLY A 81 8.44 22.47 -10.55
CA GLY A 81 7.36 21.53 -10.26
C GLY A 81 6.54 21.14 -11.50
N TYR A 82 5.69 20.14 -11.32
CA TYR A 82 4.87 19.60 -12.39
C TYR A 82 3.62 20.45 -12.65
N GLY A 83 3.26 20.65 -13.91
CA GLY A 83 1.97 21.27 -14.27
C GLY A 83 0.77 20.44 -13.83
N ALA A 84 0.92 19.11 -13.85
CA ALA A 84 -0.06 18.19 -13.29
C ALA A 84 0.62 16.95 -12.69
N VAL A 85 0.03 16.41 -11.63
CA VAL A 85 0.38 15.09 -11.06
C VAL A 85 -0.84 14.18 -11.16
N LEU A 86 -0.66 12.98 -11.71
CA LEU A 86 -1.71 11.99 -11.87
C LEU A 86 -1.40 10.78 -11.00
N LEU A 87 -2.27 10.52 -10.02
CA LEU A 87 -2.23 9.34 -9.17
C LEU A 87 -3.09 8.26 -9.80
N LEU A 88 -2.43 7.34 -10.50
CA LEU A 88 -3.05 6.21 -11.18
C LEU A 88 -2.97 4.96 -10.30
N ASP A 89 -3.86 4.00 -10.57
CA ASP A 89 -3.89 2.69 -9.89
C ASP A 89 -3.90 2.80 -8.35
N ALA A 90 -4.69 3.73 -7.81
CA ALA A 90 -4.80 3.94 -6.36
C ALA A 90 -5.10 2.65 -5.58
N TRP A 91 -5.90 1.76 -6.18
CA TRP A 91 -6.22 0.43 -5.65
C TRP A 91 -4.96 -0.42 -5.37
N ALA A 92 -3.88 -0.28 -6.14
CA ALA A 92 -2.70 -1.13 -6.05
C ALA A 92 -1.90 -0.90 -4.75
N LEU A 93 -1.95 0.32 -4.20
CA LEU A 93 -1.37 0.62 -2.89
C LEU A 93 -2.32 0.25 -1.75
N LEU A 94 -3.62 0.56 -1.91
CA LEU A 94 -4.64 0.31 -0.88
C LEU A 94 -4.94 -1.17 -0.63
N THR A 95 -4.77 -2.03 -1.64
CA THR A 95 -5.09 -3.47 -1.52
C THR A 95 -3.93 -4.33 -1.05
N ARG A 96 -2.81 -3.71 -0.63
CA ARG A 96 -1.69 -4.44 -0.02
C ARG A 96 -2.15 -5.09 1.28
N VAL A 97 -1.72 -6.32 1.50
CA VAL A 97 -1.98 -7.07 2.75
C VAL A 97 -1.01 -6.59 3.83
N ASP A 98 -1.15 -5.33 4.20
CA ASP A 98 -0.37 -4.64 5.21
C ASP A 98 -1.33 -3.76 6.01
N LEU A 99 -1.21 -3.81 7.33
CA LEU A 99 -2.04 -3.02 8.24
C LEU A 99 -2.00 -1.53 7.89
N ARG A 100 -0.83 -1.03 7.48
CA ARG A 100 -0.53 0.37 7.17
C ARG A 100 -0.65 0.69 5.69
N ALA A 101 -1.26 -0.19 4.88
CA ALA A 101 -1.44 0.05 3.44
C ALA A 101 -2.13 1.39 3.14
N GLY A 102 -3.18 1.73 3.91
CA GLY A 102 -3.90 3.01 3.78
C GLY A 102 -3.03 4.22 4.11
N GLU A 103 -2.36 4.21 5.27
CA GLU A 103 -1.42 5.25 5.70
C GLU A 103 -0.30 5.46 4.66
N GLU A 104 0.31 4.38 4.20
CA GLU A 104 1.43 4.41 3.26
C GLU A 104 1.01 4.87 1.87
N ALA A 105 -0.19 4.49 1.41
CA ALA A 105 -0.78 5.01 0.18
C ALA A 105 -0.96 6.52 0.26
N ALA A 106 -1.61 7.00 1.34
CA ALA A 106 -1.82 8.43 1.54
C ALA A 106 -0.49 9.19 1.60
N ARG A 107 0.48 8.70 2.38
CA ARG A 107 1.82 9.30 2.48
C ARG A 107 2.46 9.51 1.11
N ARG A 108 2.45 8.47 0.26
CA ARG A 108 2.99 8.53 -1.11
C ARG A 108 2.21 9.49 -2.00
N TRP A 109 0.89 9.50 -1.89
CA TRP A 109 0.03 10.40 -2.68
C TRP A 109 0.23 11.87 -2.30
N PHE A 110 0.31 12.20 -1.02
CA PHE A 110 0.62 13.55 -0.57
C PHE A 110 2.02 13.98 -1.04
N GLN A 111 3.01 13.10 -0.95
CA GLN A 111 4.37 13.37 -1.42
C GLN A 111 4.41 13.65 -2.93
N ALA A 112 3.76 12.81 -3.74
CA ALA A 112 3.69 13.01 -5.19
C ALA A 112 2.88 14.27 -5.54
N ALA A 113 1.74 14.50 -4.89
CA ALA A 113 0.91 15.69 -5.09
C ALA A 113 1.68 17.00 -4.79
N ALA A 114 2.56 16.99 -3.79
CA ALA A 114 3.40 18.14 -3.45
C ALA A 114 4.42 18.50 -4.54
N LEU A 115 4.70 17.62 -5.50
CA LEU A 115 5.54 17.93 -6.65
C LEU A 115 4.81 18.78 -7.69
N ALA A 116 3.47 18.87 -7.63
CA ALA A 116 2.72 19.76 -8.50
C ALA A 116 3.01 21.23 -8.16
N ARG A 117 2.92 22.08 -9.18
CA ARG A 117 2.89 23.53 -8.99
C ARG A 117 1.74 23.92 -8.07
N PRO A 118 1.87 25.02 -7.32
CA PRO A 118 0.73 25.61 -6.62
C PRO A 118 -0.45 25.86 -7.56
N ALA A 119 -1.67 25.73 -7.05
CA ALA A 119 -2.89 25.97 -7.81
C ALA A 119 -2.95 27.40 -8.39
N SER A 120 -2.39 28.39 -7.68
CA SER A 120 -2.25 29.78 -8.14
C SER A 120 -1.36 29.93 -9.39
N ARG A 121 -0.50 28.94 -9.66
CA ARG A 121 0.33 28.84 -10.88
C ARG A 121 -0.22 27.79 -11.87
N GLY A 122 -1.49 27.43 -11.74
CA GLY A 122 -2.19 26.51 -12.65
C GLY A 122 -1.92 25.03 -12.40
N GLY A 123 -1.19 24.66 -11.34
CA GLY A 123 -0.93 23.26 -11.04
C GLY A 123 -2.19 22.46 -10.71
N ARG A 124 -2.18 21.17 -11.04
CA ARG A 124 -3.31 20.24 -10.84
C ARG A 124 -2.84 18.92 -10.25
N VAL A 125 -3.68 18.31 -9.42
CA VAL A 125 -3.51 16.94 -8.95
C VAL A 125 -4.79 16.19 -9.29
N VAL A 126 -4.66 15.05 -9.95
CA VAL A 126 -5.78 14.18 -10.33
C VAL A 126 -5.55 12.82 -9.71
N VAL A 127 -6.54 12.32 -8.98
CA VAL A 127 -6.54 10.96 -8.44
C VAL A 127 -7.61 10.14 -9.16
N VAL A 128 -7.21 9.00 -9.71
CA VAL A 128 -8.13 8.07 -10.39
C VAL A 128 -8.49 6.96 -9.41
N ALA A 129 -9.52 7.21 -8.62
CA ALA A 129 -10.00 6.34 -7.55
C ALA A 129 -11.47 6.62 -7.24
N ASP A 130 -12.11 5.71 -6.49
CA ASP A 130 -13.41 6.00 -5.90
C ASP A 130 -13.28 7.17 -4.91
N GLY A 131 -14.08 8.22 -5.13
CA GLY A 131 -14.07 9.41 -4.30
C GLY A 131 -14.49 9.16 -2.86
N SER A 132 -15.24 8.10 -2.57
CA SER A 132 -15.71 7.77 -1.22
C SER A 132 -14.63 7.23 -0.28
N LEU A 133 -13.46 6.85 -0.80
CA LEU A 133 -12.36 6.30 -0.01
C LEU A 133 -11.80 7.35 0.96
N THR A 134 -11.57 6.96 2.21
CA THR A 134 -11.05 7.85 3.28
C THR A 134 -9.76 8.55 2.87
N GLN A 135 -8.82 7.83 2.25
CA GLN A 135 -7.53 8.39 1.82
C GLN A 135 -7.70 9.39 0.67
N VAL A 136 -8.66 9.15 -0.23
CA VAL A 136 -9.01 10.08 -1.32
C VAL A 136 -9.67 11.34 -0.76
N GLN A 137 -10.57 11.18 0.21
CA GLN A 137 -11.21 12.28 0.92
C GLN A 137 -10.20 13.16 1.69
N ALA A 138 -9.16 12.56 2.28
CA ALA A 138 -8.07 13.28 2.92
C ALA A 138 -7.26 14.10 1.91
N LEU A 139 -6.94 13.50 0.75
CA LEU A 139 -6.19 14.18 -0.32
C LEU A 139 -6.98 15.36 -0.89
N ILE A 140 -8.28 15.19 -1.16
CA ILE A 140 -9.17 16.24 -1.68
C ILE A 140 -9.24 17.43 -0.73
N ARG A 141 -9.30 17.18 0.59
CA ARG A 141 -9.32 18.24 1.62
C ARG A 141 -7.95 18.81 1.94
N TRP A 142 -6.89 18.17 1.44
CA TRP A 142 -5.51 18.41 1.83
C TRP A 142 -5.33 18.33 3.37
N ASP A 143 -5.91 17.30 3.98
CA ASP A 143 -5.95 17.13 5.44
C ASP A 143 -5.38 15.75 5.87
N PRO A 144 -4.05 15.60 5.91
CA PRO A 144 -3.41 14.39 6.42
C PRO A 144 -3.57 14.23 7.94
N GLY A 145 -3.85 15.31 8.68
CA GLY A 145 -4.04 15.28 10.14
C GLY A 145 -5.33 14.55 10.51
N TRP A 146 -6.44 14.92 9.87
CA TRP A 146 -7.72 14.23 10.01
C TRP A 146 -7.62 12.73 9.69
N LEU A 147 -6.91 12.37 8.62
CA LEU A 147 -6.69 10.96 8.27
C LEU A 147 -5.92 10.23 9.37
N ALA A 148 -4.84 10.83 9.88
CA ALA A 148 -4.02 10.23 10.93
C ALA A 148 -4.79 10.03 12.24
N GLU A 149 -5.61 11.01 12.64
CA GLU A 149 -6.47 10.90 13.82
C GLU A 149 -7.51 9.78 13.67
N ARG A 150 -8.14 9.70 12.50
CA ARG A 150 -9.13 8.65 12.19
C ARG A 150 -8.50 7.26 12.21
N GLU A 151 -7.38 7.07 11.50
CA GLU A 151 -6.65 5.80 11.49
C GLU A 151 -6.26 5.40 12.92
N LEU A 152 -5.70 6.33 13.71
CA LEU A 152 -5.33 6.06 15.11
C LEU A 152 -6.54 5.69 15.99
N SER A 153 -7.70 6.32 15.78
CA SER A 153 -8.94 5.95 16.49
C SER A 153 -9.36 4.52 16.16
N GLU A 154 -9.36 4.13 14.88
CA GLU A 154 -9.68 2.76 14.46
C GLU A 154 -8.65 1.76 15.02
N ARG A 155 -7.36 2.11 15.10
CA ARG A 155 -6.34 1.27 15.76
C ARG A 155 -6.63 1.08 17.24
N ARG A 156 -7.05 2.13 17.95
CA ARG A 156 -7.40 2.07 19.38
C ARG A 156 -8.55 1.11 19.62
N GLU A 157 -9.61 1.21 18.82
CA GLU A 157 -10.79 0.34 18.93
C GLU A 157 -10.45 -1.13 18.69
N LEU A 158 -9.57 -1.42 17.73
CA LEU A 158 -9.19 -2.79 17.34
C LEU A 158 -8.00 -3.35 18.14
N GLY A 159 -7.37 -2.54 18.99
CA GLY A 159 -6.16 -2.93 19.72
C GLY A 159 -5.01 -3.27 18.78
N PHE A 160 -4.80 -2.48 17.73
CA PHE A 160 -3.71 -2.66 16.77
C PHE A 160 -2.56 -1.66 17.00
N PRO A 161 -1.34 -1.93 16.51
CA PRO A 161 -0.26 -0.96 16.59
C PRO A 161 -0.70 0.42 16.06
N PRO A 162 -0.34 1.53 16.74
CA PRO A 162 0.66 1.62 17.80
C PRO A 162 0.14 1.40 19.24
N VAL A 163 -1.14 1.09 19.44
CA VAL A 163 -1.72 0.94 20.81
C VAL A 163 -1.40 -0.40 21.45
N SER A 164 -0.94 -1.35 20.65
CA SER A 164 -0.40 -2.63 21.07
C SER A 164 0.97 -2.85 20.45
N GLN A 165 1.81 -3.62 21.12
CA GLN A 165 3.00 -4.22 20.54
C GLN A 165 2.68 -5.64 20.10
N ILE A 166 3.17 -6.03 18.93
CA ILE A 166 2.98 -7.38 18.38
C ILE A 166 4.35 -7.94 18.05
N ALA A 167 4.62 -9.16 18.52
CA ALA A 167 5.75 -9.98 18.12
C ALA A 167 5.25 -11.19 17.32
N SER A 168 6.03 -11.65 16.34
CA SER A 168 5.73 -12.85 15.55
C SER A 168 6.84 -13.88 15.76
N LEU A 169 6.47 -15.04 16.27
CA LEU A 169 7.33 -16.21 16.38
C LEU A 169 7.02 -17.13 15.21
N THR A 170 8.02 -17.57 14.45
CA THR A 170 7.82 -18.47 13.30
C THR A 170 8.91 -19.53 13.30
N GLY A 171 8.52 -20.80 13.26
CA GLY A 171 9.44 -21.93 13.34
C GLY A 171 8.72 -23.27 13.35
N ALA A 172 9.44 -24.34 13.68
CA ALA A 172 8.85 -25.64 13.93
C ALA A 172 7.91 -25.56 15.15
N ALA A 173 6.76 -26.24 15.10
CA ALA A 173 5.73 -26.16 16.14
C ALA A 173 6.28 -26.38 17.55
N ALA A 174 7.14 -27.40 17.74
CA ALA A 174 7.77 -27.68 19.03
C ALA A 174 8.62 -26.51 19.56
N ALA A 175 9.45 -25.92 18.70
CA ALA A 175 10.31 -24.79 19.08
C ALA A 175 9.53 -23.51 19.38
N VAL A 176 8.41 -23.28 18.68
CA VAL A 176 7.53 -22.13 18.96
C VAL A 176 6.87 -22.29 20.33
N ASN A 177 6.38 -23.49 20.66
CA ASN A 177 5.76 -23.75 21.96
C ASN A 177 6.76 -23.65 23.11
N GLU A 178 7.94 -24.27 22.98
CA GLU A 178 9.01 -24.20 23.98
C GLU A 178 9.42 -22.75 24.28
N LEU A 179 9.60 -21.92 23.23
CA LEU A 179 9.92 -20.52 23.42
C LEU A 179 8.79 -19.73 24.11
N ILE A 180 7.52 -20.01 23.80
CA ILE A 180 6.38 -19.34 24.45
C ILE A 180 6.35 -19.65 25.95
N GLU A 181 6.63 -20.90 26.32
CA GLU A 181 6.66 -21.35 27.71
C GLU A 181 7.82 -20.71 28.50
N GLU A 182 8.99 -20.52 27.86
CA GLU A 182 10.19 -19.98 28.51
C GLU A 182 10.30 -18.44 28.46
N ALA A 183 9.67 -17.77 27.49
CA ALA A 183 9.91 -16.35 27.22
C ALA A 183 9.38 -15.37 28.29
N GLY A 184 8.73 -15.86 29.35
CA GLY A 184 8.20 -15.01 30.43
C GLY A 184 7.16 -14.01 29.93
N ILE A 185 6.32 -14.44 28.98
CA ILE A 185 5.29 -13.58 28.37
C ILE A 185 4.32 -13.10 29.46
N PRO A 186 3.98 -11.79 29.52
CA PRO A 186 3.04 -11.26 30.50
C PRO A 186 1.67 -11.97 30.44
N ALA A 187 1.02 -12.14 31.60
CA ALA A 187 -0.26 -12.85 31.68
C ALA A 187 -1.39 -12.17 30.89
N GLU A 188 -1.29 -10.85 30.70
CA GLU A 188 -2.19 -10.04 29.90
C GLU A 188 -1.93 -10.09 28.38
N ALA A 189 -0.88 -10.79 27.94
CA ALA A 189 -0.59 -10.96 26.53
C ALA A 189 -1.62 -11.88 25.86
N GLU A 190 -1.95 -11.56 24.63
CA GLU A 190 -2.83 -12.37 23.79
C GLU A 190 -2.00 -13.16 22.77
N LEU A 191 -2.19 -14.47 22.75
CA LEU A 191 -1.58 -15.38 21.79
C LEU A 191 -2.55 -15.64 20.63
N LEU A 192 -2.15 -15.30 19.41
CA LEU A 192 -2.95 -15.48 18.19
C LEU A 192 -2.25 -16.48 17.27
N GLY A 193 -2.83 -17.66 17.13
CA GLY A 193 -2.28 -18.78 16.36
C GLY A 193 -2.55 -20.13 17.04
N PRO A 194 -1.82 -21.19 16.65
CA PRO A 194 -0.81 -21.21 15.59
C PRO A 194 -1.41 -21.06 14.19
N LEU A 195 -0.66 -20.42 13.29
CA LEU A 195 -1.00 -20.28 11.87
C LEU A 195 0.00 -21.07 11.02
N PRO A 196 -0.42 -21.98 10.15
CA PRO A 196 0.50 -22.69 9.25
C PRO A 196 1.09 -21.70 8.22
N VAL A 197 2.42 -21.65 8.13
CA VAL A 197 3.16 -20.76 7.20
C VAL A 197 4.12 -21.50 6.25
N GLY A 198 4.16 -22.83 6.34
CA GLY A 198 4.95 -23.72 5.49
C GLY A 198 4.56 -25.19 5.70
N ALA A 199 5.28 -26.12 5.09
CA ALA A 199 5.02 -27.56 5.24
C ALA A 199 5.14 -28.03 6.70
N ASP A 200 6.12 -27.51 7.44
CA ASP A 200 6.41 -27.88 8.83
C ASP A 200 6.68 -26.64 9.71
N GLN A 201 6.11 -25.49 9.34
CA GLN A 201 6.29 -24.23 10.07
C GLN A 201 4.97 -23.65 10.51
N GLU A 202 4.94 -23.20 11.75
CA GLU A 202 3.84 -22.47 12.34
C GLU A 202 4.29 -21.07 12.76
N ARG A 203 3.31 -20.17 12.82
CA ARG A 203 3.47 -18.82 13.34
C ARG A 203 2.55 -18.60 14.53
N MET A 204 3.12 -18.11 15.62
CA MET A 204 2.36 -17.54 16.74
C MET A 204 2.59 -16.03 16.76
N LEU A 205 1.52 -15.26 16.94
CA LEU A 205 1.63 -13.83 17.24
C LEU A 205 1.39 -13.61 18.73
N VAL A 206 2.26 -12.82 19.37
CA VAL A 206 2.11 -12.38 20.75
C VAL A 206 1.76 -10.91 20.73
N ARG A 207 0.59 -10.54 21.26
CA ARG A 207 0.12 -9.15 21.33
C ARG A 207 0.05 -8.69 22.77
N VAL A 208 0.68 -7.57 23.08
CA VAL A 208 0.64 -6.92 24.41
C VAL A 208 0.10 -5.51 24.24
N LYS A 209 -0.83 -5.08 25.10
CA LYS A 209 -1.27 -3.69 25.13
C LYS A 209 -0.10 -2.81 25.54
N ARG A 210 0.12 -1.71 24.83
CA ARG A 210 1.14 -0.75 25.21
C ARG A 210 0.66 -0.07 26.49
N SER A 211 1.47 -0.11 27.55
CA SER A 211 1.22 0.70 28.75
C SER A 211 1.21 2.19 28.37
N ALA A 212 0.29 2.94 28.98
CA ALA A 212 0.15 4.39 28.77
C ALA A 212 1.38 5.15 29.26
#